data_AF-A0A9P6NU57-F1
#
_entry.id   AF-A0A9P6NU57-F1
#
_cell.length_a   1.000
_cell.length_b   1.000
_cell.length_c   1.000
_cell.angle_alpha   90.00
_cell.angle_beta   90.00
_cell.angle_gamma   90.00
#
_symmetry.space_group_name_H-M   'P 1'
#
loop_
_entity.id
_entity.type
_entity.pdbx_description
1 polymer ?
#
loop_
_entity_poly.entity_id
_entity_poly.type
_entity_poly.pdbx_seq_one_letter_code
_entity_poly.pdbx_strand_id
1 'polypeptide(L)'
;LSMTVVNVLHSDLIKSFNKSASSSSTTDQHIMTQEEQEDTYLFHNLSSHSHVILKTRNLGLQGAGELAVLRGPALLSDYNLPVTLSPELITQYRIQDNTVTYQTKGLDKGFL
;
A
#
# COMPACT_ATOMS: atom_id res chain seq x y z
N LEU A 1 20.41 -0.07 -18.62
CA LEU A 1 19.70 -0.83 -17.57
C LEU A 1 18.42 -0.07 -17.25
N SER A 2 17.25 -0.70 -17.33
CA SER A 2 16.02 -0.12 -16.77
C SER A 2 16.03 -0.41 -15.26
N MET A 3 15.84 0.62 -14.44
CA MET A 3 15.80 0.50 -12.99
C MET A 3 14.34 0.46 -12.54
N THR A 4 13.90 -0.67 -11.99
CA THR A 4 12.55 -0.82 -11.45
C THR A 4 12.54 -0.41 -9.97
N VAL A 5 11.69 0.55 -9.63
CA VAL A 5 11.48 0.99 -8.25
C VAL A 5 10.29 0.24 -7.65
N VAL A 6 10.54 -0.51 -6.57
CA VAL A 6 9.51 -1.22 -5.79
C VAL A 6 9.34 -0.52 -4.45
N ASN A 7 8.13 -0.06 -4.17
CA ASN A 7 7.80 0.54 -2.87
C ASN A 7 6.92 -0.38 -2.04
N VAL A 8 7.32 -0.59 -0.78
CA VAL A 8 6.60 -1.43 0.19
C VAL A 8 5.99 -0.52 1.25
N LEU A 9 4.66 -0.52 1.32
CA LEU A 9 3.90 0.38 2.18
C LEU A 9 3.05 -0.43 3.15
N HIS A 10 3.10 -0.07 4.44
CA HIS A 10 2.17 -0.60 5.42
C HIS A 10 0.92 0.28 5.47
N SER A 11 -0.28 -0.28 5.28
CA SER A 11 -1.53 0.48 5.15
C SER A 11 -1.84 1.37 6.36
N ASP A 12 -1.36 0.98 7.53
CA ASP A 12 -1.54 1.76 8.76
C ASP A 12 -0.69 3.03 8.76
N LEU A 13 0.45 3.04 8.07
CA LEU A 13 1.24 4.25 7.83
C LEU A 13 0.58 5.16 6.77
N ILE A 14 -0.13 4.60 5.80
CA ILE A 14 -0.85 5.39 4.80
C ILE A 14 -2.01 6.16 5.44
N LYS A 15 -2.69 5.54 6.42
CA LYS A 15 -3.80 6.20 7.14
C LYS A 15 -3.32 7.37 7.99
N SER A 16 -2.12 7.33 8.57
CA SER A 16 -1.58 8.50 9.30
C SER A 16 -1.32 9.67 8.36
N PHE A 17 -0.81 9.42 7.14
CA PHE A 17 -0.61 10.48 6.13
C PHE A 17 -1.92 11.03 5.55
N ASN A 18 -2.93 10.19 5.37
CA ASN A 18 -4.22 10.65 4.86
C ASN A 18 -5.08 11.34 5.92
N LYS A 19 -4.96 10.96 7.21
CA LYS A 19 -5.70 11.58 8.30
C LYS A 19 -5.30 13.04 8.50
N SER A 20 -4.01 13.35 8.34
CA SER A 20 -3.50 14.73 8.34
C SER A 20 -3.94 15.55 7.11
N ALA A 21 -4.26 14.89 5.98
CA ALA A 21 -4.83 15.57 4.80
C ALA A 21 -6.36 15.78 4.87
N SER A 22 -7.09 14.97 5.63
CA SER A 22 -8.57 14.96 5.63
C SER A 22 -9.26 15.71 6.78
N SER A 23 -8.53 16.24 7.78
CA SER A 23 -9.12 16.97 8.91
C SER A 23 -9.36 18.45 8.60
N SER A 24 -10.09 18.76 7.52
CA SER A 24 -10.46 20.13 7.10
C SER A 24 -11.93 20.49 7.34
N SER A 25 -12.59 19.89 8.34
CA SER A 25 -13.93 20.35 8.76
C SER A 25 -14.25 20.01 10.21
N THR A 26 -13.69 20.79 11.14
CA THR A 26 -14.30 21.31 12.40
C THR A 26 -13.17 21.74 13.32
N THR A 27 -12.98 23.05 13.44
CA THR A 27 -12.45 23.81 14.60
C THR A 27 -11.42 23.14 15.53
N ASP A 28 -10.41 22.45 15.00
CA ASP A 28 -9.15 22.16 15.69
C ASP A 28 -8.05 22.26 14.63
N GLN A 29 -7.33 23.38 14.60
CA GLN A 29 -6.18 23.55 13.72
C GLN A 29 -5.05 22.65 14.20
N HIS A 30 -5.06 21.39 13.77
CA HIS A 30 -3.87 20.55 13.85
C HIS A 30 -2.86 21.08 12.84
N ILE A 31 -1.98 21.97 13.30
CA ILE A 31 -0.82 22.42 12.52
C ILE A 31 0.04 21.18 12.31
N MET A 32 0.08 20.66 11.07
CA MET A 32 1.05 19.61 10.73
C MET A 32 2.44 20.14 11.05
N THR A 33 3.25 19.31 11.70
CA THR A 33 4.64 19.68 11.93
C THR A 33 5.38 19.74 10.59
N GLN A 34 6.48 20.50 10.54
CA GLN A 34 7.33 20.56 9.35
C GLN A 34 7.82 19.16 8.93
N GLU A 35 8.09 18.30 9.91
CA GLU A 35 8.49 16.90 9.70
C GLU A 35 7.36 16.08 9.06
N GLU A 36 6.11 16.21 9.54
CA GLU A 36 4.96 15.51 8.94
C GLU A 36 4.70 15.95 7.50
N GLN A 37 4.93 17.22 7.19
CA GLN A 37 4.78 17.75 5.84
C GLN A 37 5.87 17.20 4.90
N GLU A 38 7.11 17.12 5.37
CA GLU A 38 8.22 16.52 4.63
C GLU A 38 7.99 15.03 4.37
N ASP A 39 7.59 14.27 5.38
CA ASP A 39 7.29 12.84 5.24
C ASP A 39 6.15 12.59 4.26
N THR A 40 5.11 13.43 4.27
CA THR A 40 3.99 13.35 3.32
C THR A 40 4.48 13.61 1.88
N TYR A 41 5.34 14.62 1.70
CA TYR A 41 5.94 14.93 0.40
C TYR A 41 6.80 13.78 -0.11
N LEU A 42 7.67 13.23 0.74
CA LEU A 42 8.53 12.09 0.41
C LEU A 42 7.70 10.86 0.05
N PHE A 43 6.66 10.56 0.83
CA PHE A 43 5.75 9.46 0.57
C PHE A 43 5.04 9.59 -0.79
N HIS A 44 4.56 10.79 -1.10
CA HIS A 44 3.93 11.06 -2.40
C HIS A 44 4.92 10.89 -3.55
N ASN A 45 6.15 11.41 -3.40
CA ASN A 45 7.19 11.27 -4.42
C ASN A 45 7.61 9.82 -4.64
N LEU A 46 7.78 9.03 -3.58
CA LEU A 46 8.09 7.60 -3.71
C LEU A 46 6.96 6.86 -4.41
N SER A 47 5.71 7.13 -4.02
CA SER A 47 4.53 6.50 -4.61
C SER A 47 4.37 6.83 -6.10
N SER A 48 4.58 8.08 -6.51
CA SER A 48 4.42 8.52 -7.90
C SER A 48 5.48 7.94 -8.84
N HIS A 49 6.71 7.73 -8.36
CA HIS A 49 7.82 7.17 -9.15
C HIS A 49 7.96 5.64 -9.02
N SER A 50 7.01 4.98 -8.35
CA SER A 50 6.98 3.53 -8.20
C SER A 50 6.62 2.83 -9.49
N HIS A 51 7.28 1.71 -9.79
CA HIS A 51 6.85 0.78 -10.84
C HIS A 51 5.93 -0.31 -10.27
N VAL A 52 6.17 -0.70 -9.01
CA VAL A 52 5.34 -1.66 -8.26
C VAL A 52 5.12 -1.10 -6.87
N ILE A 53 3.89 -1.20 -6.37
CA ILE A 53 3.51 -0.83 -5.01
C ILE A 53 3.00 -2.08 -4.31
N LEU A 54 3.64 -2.47 -3.22
CA LEU A 54 3.21 -3.54 -2.32
C LEU A 54 2.55 -2.90 -1.10
N LYS A 55 1.30 -3.24 -0.82
CA LYS A 55 0.58 -2.75 0.37
C LYS A 55 0.30 -3.89 1.32
N THR A 56 0.74 -3.78 2.57
CA THR A 56 0.41 -4.74 3.62
C THR A 56 -0.62 -4.17 4.58
N ARG A 57 -1.61 -4.96 4.98
CA ARG A 57 -2.61 -4.59 5.98
C ARG A 57 -2.67 -5.64 7.08
N ASN A 58 -2.65 -5.20 8.34
CA ASN A 58 -2.87 -6.10 9.47
C ASN A 58 -4.35 -6.49 9.59
N LEU A 59 -4.63 -7.78 9.80
CA LEU A 59 -5.99 -8.31 9.99
C LEU A 59 -6.40 -8.44 11.47
N GLY A 60 -5.56 -8.00 12.41
CA GLY A 60 -5.85 -8.05 13.85
C GLY A 60 -5.61 -9.42 14.49
N LEU A 61 -5.19 -10.42 13.70
CA LEU A 61 -4.71 -11.70 14.19
C LEU A 61 -3.18 -11.69 14.25
N GLN A 62 -2.60 -12.26 15.30
CA GLN A 62 -1.14 -12.30 15.45
C GLN A 62 -0.50 -13.00 14.25
N GLY A 63 0.39 -12.27 13.58
CA GLY A 63 1.12 -12.76 12.42
C GLY A 63 0.29 -12.89 11.14
N ALA A 64 -0.95 -12.39 11.05
CA ALA A 64 -1.74 -12.46 9.82
C ALA A 64 -2.05 -11.09 9.23
N GLY A 65 -2.08 -11.03 7.90
CA GLY A 65 -2.40 -9.80 7.17
C GLY A 65 -2.83 -10.05 5.74
N GLU A 66 -3.09 -8.96 5.02
CA GLU A 66 -3.30 -8.95 3.58
C GLU A 66 -2.10 -8.27 2.92
N LEU A 67 -1.69 -8.80 1.76
CA LEU A 67 -0.73 -8.21 0.85
C LEU A 67 -1.45 -7.92 -0.46
N ALA A 68 -1.48 -6.65 -0.87
CA ALA A 68 -1.96 -6.22 -2.16
C ALA A 68 -0.78 -5.81 -3.05
N VAL A 69 -0.77 -6.31 -4.30
CA VAL A 69 0.22 -5.96 -5.31
C VAL A 69 -0.44 -5.07 -6.35
N LEU A 70 0.12 -3.89 -6.56
CA LEU A 70 -0.39 -2.87 -7.46
C LEU A 70 0.70 -2.46 -8.46
N ARG A 71 0.29 -2.19 -9.69
CA ARG A 71 1.15 -1.47 -10.65
C ARG A 71 1.33 -0.03 -10.18
N GLY A 72 2.57 0.42 -10.11
CA GLY A 72 2.89 1.79 -9.76
C GLY A 72 2.74 2.74 -10.96
N PRO A 73 2.61 4.06 -10.72
CA PRO A 73 2.35 5.03 -11.78
C PRO A 73 3.47 5.15 -12.82
N ALA A 74 4.74 4.94 -12.43
CA ALA A 74 5.86 4.97 -13.38
C ALA A 74 5.73 3.87 -14.43
N LEU A 75 5.37 2.64 -14.02
CA LEU A 75 5.14 1.53 -14.94
C LEU A 75 3.97 1.83 -15.90
N LEU A 76 2.91 2.46 -15.40
CA LEU A 76 1.77 2.84 -16.23
C LEU A 76 2.15 3.90 -17.26
N SER A 77 2.96 4.89 -16.85
CA SER A 77 3.48 5.95 -17.71
C SER A 77 4.40 5.39 -18.80
N ASP A 78 5.37 4.55 -18.43
CA ASP A 78 6.37 3.99 -19.36
C ASP A 78 5.74 3.18 -20.50
N TYR A 79 4.66 2.48 -20.20
CA TYR A 79 3.96 1.61 -21.15
C TYR A 79 2.65 2.22 -21.69
N ASN A 80 2.36 3.49 -21.35
CA ASN A 80 1.12 4.19 -21.70
C ASN A 80 -0.16 3.37 -21.40
N LEU A 81 -0.17 2.71 -20.24
CA LEU A 81 -1.26 1.87 -19.79
C LEU A 81 -2.29 2.72 -19.05
N PRO A 82 -3.60 2.54 -19.27
CA PRO A 82 -4.62 3.21 -18.49
C PRO A 82 -4.57 2.77 -17.02
N VAL A 83 -4.79 3.73 -16.12
CA VAL A 83 -4.73 3.55 -14.66
C VAL A 83 -5.71 2.49 -14.15
N THR A 84 -6.78 2.22 -14.90
CA THR A 84 -7.86 1.31 -14.53
C THR A 84 -7.56 -0.17 -14.77
N LEU A 85 -6.48 -0.53 -15.45
CA LEU A 85 -6.20 -1.92 -15.86
C LEU A 85 -5.41 -2.77 -14.85
N SER A 86 -5.10 -2.28 -13.65
CA SER A 86 -4.38 -3.10 -12.67
C SER A 86 -5.37 -3.85 -11.78
N PRO A 87 -5.64 -5.16 -12.02
CA PRO A 87 -6.33 -5.97 -11.02
C PRO A 87 -5.47 -5.93 -9.74
N GLU A 88 -6.07 -5.48 -8.65
CA GLU A 88 -5.43 -5.54 -7.33
C GLU A 88 -5.32 -7.02 -6.95
N LEU A 89 -4.11 -7.58 -7.03
CA LEU A 89 -3.89 -8.94 -6.56
C LEU A 89 -3.77 -8.90 -5.04
N ILE A 90 -4.80 -9.37 -4.36
CA ILE A 90 -4.85 -9.45 -2.90
C ILE A 90 -4.64 -10.90 -2.46
N THR A 91 -3.61 -11.14 -1.66
CA THR A 91 -3.38 -12.41 -0.97
C THR A 91 -3.37 -12.18 0.54
N GLN A 92 -3.89 -13.13 1.30
CA GLN A 92 -3.66 -13.19 2.73
C GLN A 92 -2.28 -13.81 2.99
N TYR A 93 -1.64 -13.40 4.07
CA TYR A 93 -0.42 -14.02 4.56
C TYR A 93 -0.55 -14.37 6.04
N ARG A 94 0.18 -15.40 6.46
CA ARG A 94 0.35 -15.77 7.86
C ARG A 94 1.81 -16.08 8.16
N ILE A 95 2.32 -15.49 9.22
CA ILE A 95 3.66 -15.64 9.77
C ILE A 95 3.53 -16.56 10.99
N GLN A 96 4.19 -17.71 10.92
CA GLN A 96 4.28 -18.67 12.01
C GLN A 96 5.68 -19.28 12.00
N ASP A 97 6.34 -19.33 13.15
CA ASP A 97 7.66 -19.94 13.31
C ASP A 97 8.69 -19.44 12.26
N ASN A 98 8.76 -18.12 12.08
CA ASN A 98 9.60 -17.42 11.08
C ASN A 98 9.33 -17.81 9.61
N THR A 99 8.23 -18.50 9.33
CA THR A 99 7.81 -18.90 8.00
C THR A 99 6.60 -18.06 7.58
N VAL A 100 6.61 -17.56 6.34
CA VAL A 100 5.48 -16.84 5.74
C VAL A 100 4.74 -17.76 4.78
N THR A 101 3.44 -17.89 4.98
CA THR A 101 2.53 -18.64 4.08
C THR A 101 1.54 -17.68 3.44
N TYR A 102 1.21 -17.92 2.16
CA TYR A 102 0.28 -17.07 1.39
C TYR A 102 -0.97 -17.85 0.98
N GLN A 103 -2.12 -17.20 1.03
CA GLN A 103 -3.43 -17.77 0.69
C GLN A 103 -4.23 -16.76 -0.15
N THR A 104 -4.60 -17.15 -1.36
CA THR A 104 -5.47 -16.32 -2.22
C THR A 104 -6.86 -16.21 -1.62
N LYS A 105 -7.33 -14.97 -1.44
CA LYS A 105 -8.68 -14.69 -0.93
C LYS A 105 -9.71 -15.19 -1.95
N GLY A 106 -10.64 -16.05 -1.52
CA GLY A 106 -11.72 -16.59 -2.37
C GLY A 106 -11.54 -18.02 -2.90
N LEU A 107 -10.42 -18.69 -2.58
CA LEU A 107 -10.32 -20.15 -2.68
C LEU A 107 -10.53 -20.74 -1.30
N ASP A 108 -11.77 -20.64 -0.79
CA ASP A 108 -12.21 -21.58 0.23
C ASP A 108 -11.97 -22.99 -0.33
N LYS A 109 -11.32 -23.83 0.46
CA LYS A 109 -11.17 -25.26 0.22
C LYS A 109 -12.53 -25.97 0.35
N GLY A 110 -13.49 -25.55 -0.46
CA GLY A 110 -14.91 -25.85 -0.32
C GLY A 110 -15.72 -25.76 -1.61
N PHE A 111 -15.09 -25.68 -2.77
CA PHE A 111 -15.75 -26.03 -4.03
C PHE A 111 -15.33 -27.45 -4.43
N LEU A 112 -16.08 -28.40 -3.86
CA LEU A 112 -16.33 -29.73 -4.44
C LEU A 112 -17.16 -29.57 -5.72
#